data_AF-A0A0W7X646-F1
#
_entry.id   AF-A0A0W7X646-F1
#
_cell.length_a   1.000
_cell.length_b   1.000
_cell.length_c   1.000
_cell.angle_alpha   90.00
_cell.angle_beta   90.00
_cell.angle_gamma   90.00
#
_symmetry.space_group_name_H-M   'P 1'
#
loop_
_entity.id
_entity.type
_entity.pdbx_description
1 polymer ?
#
loop_
_entity_poly.entity_id
_entity_poly.type
_entity_poly.pdbx_seq_one_letter_code
_entity_poly.pdbx_strand_id
1 'polypeptide(L)'
;MGVTLTLVKRSRGEGAEAADDEWSTRHSVLRSAQRAAALVNVLSAAGAAGAADADGADGADDVGTTDGARSAESAQSVKGAESVKGAVSAESAVSAESAGGPRAPGADAVTAVLREYGERGPLDVTAQDVADMRAVAARLREVFAAPDADTAAARLNRLLAEGCGPVRLTAHGGGTPWHIHLDGDDSAPWAEWFLASSCMALAVLLWDRQRPPGGLCASPRCDTVYVTGGSGAARRYCSPRCATRERVASHRRAKGSRATAG
;
A
#
# COMPACT_ATOMS: atom_id res chain seq x y z
N MET A 1 -0.06 -20.75 -30.00
CA MET A 1 1.40 -20.48 -29.96
C MET A 1 1.63 -19.37 -28.95
N GLY A 2 2.46 -19.56 -27.92
CA GLY A 2 2.68 -18.51 -26.91
C GLY A 2 3.44 -19.01 -25.68
N VAL A 3 4.75 -19.12 -25.86
CA VAL A 3 5.88 -19.44 -24.96
C VAL A 3 5.60 -19.36 -23.44
N THR A 4 5.70 -20.50 -22.76
CA THR A 4 5.92 -20.60 -21.30
C THR A 4 7.36 -20.19 -20.98
N LEU A 5 7.55 -19.07 -20.27
CA LEU A 5 8.87 -18.64 -19.82
C LEU A 5 9.22 -19.34 -18.50
N THR A 6 9.85 -20.51 -18.58
CA THR A 6 10.43 -21.18 -17.42
C THR A 6 11.77 -20.52 -17.08
N LEU A 7 11.79 -19.60 -16.10
CA LEU A 7 13.04 -19.06 -15.58
C LEU A 7 13.69 -20.10 -14.64
N VAL A 8 14.55 -20.94 -15.22
CA VAL A 8 15.56 -21.71 -14.49
C VAL A 8 16.67 -20.76 -14.07
N LYS A 9 16.96 -20.65 -12.77
CA LYS A 9 18.15 -19.97 -12.26
C LYS A 9 18.89 -20.86 -11.27
N ARG A 10 20.10 -21.30 -11.65
CA ARG A 10 21.26 -21.43 -10.73
C ARG A 10 22.54 -21.82 -11.48
N SER A 11 23.60 -21.04 -11.25
CA SER A 11 24.94 -21.57 -10.96
C SER A 11 25.69 -20.59 -10.05
N ARG A 12 26.43 -21.17 -9.09
CA ARG A 12 26.98 -20.59 -7.85
C ARG A 12 28.32 -19.87 -8.02
N GLY A 13 28.61 -18.96 -7.08
CA GLY A 13 29.96 -18.58 -6.66
C GLY A 13 30.01 -18.49 -5.13
N GLU A 14 30.79 -19.34 -4.49
CA GLU A 14 30.89 -19.50 -3.03
C GLU A 14 31.71 -18.34 -2.42
N GLY A 15 31.04 -17.42 -1.73
CA GLY A 15 31.64 -16.26 -1.04
C GLY A 15 30.73 -15.04 -0.96
N ALA A 16 29.84 -14.85 -1.94
CA ALA A 16 28.77 -13.84 -1.96
C ALA A 16 27.44 -14.36 -1.38
N GLU A 17 27.35 -15.66 -1.08
CA GLU A 17 26.11 -16.41 -0.88
C GLU A 17 25.28 -15.91 0.33
N ALA A 18 25.91 -15.51 1.45
CA ALA A 18 25.19 -15.05 2.64
C ALA A 18 24.60 -13.64 2.50
N ALA A 19 25.33 -12.70 1.89
CA ALA A 19 24.84 -11.34 1.66
C ALA A 19 23.80 -11.31 0.51
N ASP A 20 23.98 -12.17 -0.50
CA ASP A 20 23.03 -12.35 -1.61
C ASP A 20 21.72 -13.00 -1.13
N ASP A 21 21.76 -13.99 -0.25
CA ASP A 21 20.57 -14.64 0.31
C ASP A 21 19.78 -13.70 1.24
N GLU A 22 20.48 -12.89 2.03
CA GLU A 22 19.88 -11.85 2.89
C GLU A 22 19.24 -10.73 2.05
N TRP A 23 19.92 -10.26 1.00
CA TRP A 23 19.41 -9.28 0.06
C TRP A 23 18.18 -9.80 -0.69
N SER A 24 18.27 -11.00 -1.27
CA SER A 24 17.20 -11.66 -2.02
C SER A 24 15.94 -11.84 -1.19
N THR A 25 16.09 -12.20 0.10
CA THR A 25 14.96 -12.33 1.02
C THR A 25 14.32 -10.97 1.33
N ARG A 26 15.13 -9.94 1.63
CA ARG A 26 14.68 -8.58 1.93
C ARG A 26 14.00 -7.89 0.74
N HIS A 27 14.51 -8.10 -0.46
CA HIS A 27 14.05 -7.47 -1.70
C HIS A 27 13.19 -8.40 -2.55
N SER A 28 12.72 -9.51 -1.97
CA SER A 28 11.74 -10.35 -2.64
C SER A 28 10.45 -9.57 -2.90
N VAL A 29 9.79 -9.89 -4.01
CA VAL A 29 8.50 -9.28 -4.40
C VAL A 29 7.48 -9.38 -3.27
N LEU A 30 7.43 -10.54 -2.59
CA LEU A 30 6.53 -10.75 -1.47
C LEU A 30 6.86 -9.83 -0.29
N ARG A 31 8.15 -9.67 0.06
CA ARG A 31 8.57 -8.80 1.17
C ARG A 31 8.27 -7.33 0.87
N SER A 32 8.47 -6.89 -0.38
CA SER A 32 8.11 -5.55 -0.84
C SER A 32 6.60 -5.30 -0.79
N ALA A 33 5.78 -6.27 -1.21
CA ALA A 33 4.32 -6.17 -1.10
C ALA A 33 3.85 -6.16 0.37
N GLN A 34 4.52 -6.91 1.26
CA GLN A 34 4.23 -6.91 2.69
C GLN A 34 4.58 -5.56 3.32
N ARG A 35 5.70 -4.93 2.92
CA ARG A 35 6.05 -3.55 3.30
C ARG A 35 4.95 -2.59 2.88
N ALA A 36 4.46 -2.71 1.65
CA ALA A 36 3.39 -1.88 1.13
C ALA A 36 2.12 -1.98 2.01
N ALA A 37 1.68 -3.21 2.32
CA ALA A 37 0.55 -3.44 3.21
C ALA A 37 0.78 -2.87 4.62
N ALA A 38 1.98 -3.04 5.19
CA ALA A 38 2.31 -2.51 6.51
C ALA A 38 2.28 -0.98 6.55
N LEU A 39 2.86 -0.32 5.54
CA LEU A 39 2.80 1.14 5.40
C LEU A 39 1.36 1.62 5.24
N VAL A 40 0.56 1.00 4.36
CA VAL A 40 -0.87 1.34 4.21
C VAL A 40 -1.60 1.24 5.54
N ASN A 41 -1.35 0.19 6.33
CA ASN A 41 -1.99 -0.01 7.63
C ASN A 41 -1.62 1.06 8.65
N VAL A 42 -0.33 1.39 8.79
CA VAL A 42 0.15 2.43 9.72
C VAL A 42 -0.35 3.81 9.32
N LEU A 43 -0.34 4.13 8.02
CA LEU A 43 -0.77 5.41 7.47
C LEU A 43 -2.31 5.58 7.51
N SER A 44 -3.08 4.49 7.44
CA SER A 44 -4.55 4.53 7.54
C SER A 44 -5.06 4.58 8.99
N ALA A 45 -4.36 3.93 9.93
CA ALA A 45 -4.76 3.89 11.34
C ALA A 45 -4.73 5.28 12.02
N ALA A 46 -3.95 6.21 11.47
CA ALA A 46 -3.84 7.59 11.96
C ALA A 46 -5.09 8.45 11.70
N GLY A 47 -6.00 8.04 10.79
CA GLY A 47 -7.25 8.76 10.53
C GLY A 47 -8.41 8.36 11.45
N ALA A 48 -8.39 7.14 12.00
CA ALA A 48 -9.49 6.63 12.82
C ALA A 48 -9.46 7.12 14.28
N ALA A 49 -8.28 7.48 14.81
CA ALA A 49 -8.15 8.03 16.15
C ALA A 49 -8.65 9.49 16.26
N GLY A 50 -8.74 10.24 15.15
CA GLY A 50 -9.26 11.61 15.13
C GLY A 50 -10.76 11.73 14.91
N ALA A 51 -11.44 10.64 14.50
CA ALA A 51 -12.88 10.63 14.25
C ALA A 51 -13.71 10.13 15.44
N ALA A 52 -13.10 9.40 16.39
CA ALA A 52 -13.79 8.89 17.58
C ALA A 52 -14.07 9.97 18.65
N ASP A 53 -13.44 11.14 18.54
CA ASP A 53 -13.60 12.26 19.49
C ASP A 53 -14.59 13.34 19.01
N ALA A 54 -15.25 13.15 17.86
CA ALA A 54 -16.17 14.14 17.27
C ALA A 54 -17.67 13.80 17.41
N ASP A 55 -18.03 12.61 17.93
CA ASP A 55 -19.43 12.24 18.18
C ASP A 55 -19.88 12.79 19.54
N GLY A 56 -20.17 14.09 19.56
CA GLY A 56 -20.63 14.80 20.76
C GLY A 56 -21.18 16.18 20.46
N ALA A 57 -22.08 16.31 19.47
CA ALA A 57 -22.96 17.48 19.36
C ALA A 57 -24.26 17.10 18.63
N ASP A 58 -25.35 17.06 19.40
CA ASP A 58 -26.73 16.96 18.93
C ASP A 58 -27.19 18.20 18.16
N GLY A 59 -27.98 17.96 17.11
CA GLY A 59 -29.27 18.61 16.86
C GLY A 59 -29.32 19.98 16.18
N ALA A 60 -29.86 20.02 14.96
CA ALA A 60 -31.09 20.76 14.62
C ALA A 60 -31.43 20.62 13.12
N ASP A 61 -32.74 20.54 12.87
CA ASP A 61 -33.45 20.40 11.59
C ASP A 61 -33.23 21.57 10.61
N ASP A 62 -33.29 21.31 9.29
CA ASP A 62 -34.06 22.13 8.34
C ASP A 62 -34.33 21.41 7.01
N VAL A 63 -35.55 21.59 6.51
CA VAL A 63 -36.14 21.00 5.30
C VAL A 63 -35.89 21.93 4.11
N GLY A 64 -35.31 21.42 3.03
CA GLY A 64 -35.12 22.16 1.79
C GLY A 64 -35.20 21.28 0.55
N THR A 65 -36.41 21.14 0.00
CA THR A 65 -36.70 20.56 -1.32
C THR A 65 -36.19 21.48 -2.44
N THR A 66 -35.46 20.95 -3.42
CA THR A 66 -35.63 21.33 -4.85
C THR A 66 -35.25 20.18 -5.79
N ASP A 67 -36.14 19.93 -6.75
CA ASP A 67 -35.97 19.10 -7.94
C ASP A 67 -35.01 19.76 -8.96
N GLY A 68 -34.34 18.94 -9.77
CA GLY A 68 -33.58 19.44 -10.91
C GLY A 68 -32.75 18.40 -11.65
N ALA A 69 -33.42 17.50 -12.37
CA ALA A 69 -32.79 16.63 -13.35
C ALA A 69 -32.19 17.41 -14.53
N ARG A 70 -31.02 16.98 -15.03
CA ARG A 70 -30.74 16.82 -16.47
C ARG A 70 -29.47 16.01 -16.74
N SER A 71 -29.65 15.01 -17.60
CA SER A 71 -28.65 14.14 -18.20
C SER A 71 -27.88 14.78 -19.36
N ALA A 72 -26.88 14.01 -19.82
CA ALA A 72 -26.22 13.96 -21.13
C ALA A 72 -24.86 14.68 -21.20
N GLU A 73 -23.77 13.90 -21.18
CA GLU A 73 -23.02 13.41 -22.35
C GLU A 73 -22.02 14.44 -22.89
N SER A 74 -20.73 14.10 -22.86
CA SER A 74 -19.97 13.78 -24.07
C SER A 74 -18.48 13.67 -23.78
N ALA A 75 -17.91 12.57 -24.26
CA ALA A 75 -16.48 12.33 -24.36
C ALA A 75 -15.84 13.26 -25.41
N GLN A 76 -14.64 13.76 -25.13
CA GLN A 76 -13.74 14.16 -26.20
C GLN A 76 -12.29 13.78 -25.88
N SER A 77 -11.79 12.90 -26.73
CA SER A 77 -10.39 12.54 -26.91
C SER A 77 -9.66 13.66 -27.64
N VAL A 78 -8.50 14.11 -27.13
CA VAL A 78 -7.39 14.55 -27.98
C VAL A 78 -6.03 14.32 -27.29
N LYS A 79 -5.11 13.86 -28.14
CA LYS A 79 -3.68 13.59 -27.99
C LYS A 79 -2.88 14.78 -27.46
N GLY A 80 -1.72 14.50 -26.88
CA GLY A 80 -0.61 15.46 -26.83
C GLY A 80 0.29 15.28 -25.62
N ALA A 81 1.29 14.40 -25.74
CA ALA A 81 2.42 14.37 -24.83
C ALA A 81 3.37 15.51 -25.21
N GLU A 82 3.63 16.43 -24.29
CA GLU A 82 4.81 17.28 -24.34
C GLU A 82 5.50 17.30 -22.97
N SER A 83 6.79 17.02 -23.05
CA SER A 83 7.74 16.94 -21.95
C SER A 83 8.06 18.34 -21.45
N VAL A 84 7.79 18.63 -20.18
CA VAL A 84 8.22 19.87 -19.55
C VAL A 84 9.29 19.54 -18.51
N LYS A 85 10.55 19.75 -18.92
CA LYS A 85 11.69 19.88 -18.00
C LYS A 85 11.55 21.20 -17.25
N GLY A 86 11.38 21.14 -15.94
CA GLY A 86 11.45 22.28 -15.05
C GLY A 86 12.17 21.90 -13.77
N ALA A 87 13.47 22.13 -13.73
CA ALA A 87 14.25 22.15 -12.50
C ALA A 87 14.19 23.57 -11.93
N VAL A 88 13.89 23.73 -10.64
CA VAL A 88 14.51 24.77 -9.78
C VAL A 88 14.33 24.42 -8.29
N SER A 89 15.49 24.22 -7.66
CA SER A 89 15.92 24.65 -6.32
C SER A 89 15.08 24.36 -5.08
N ALA A 90 15.66 23.50 -4.23
CA ALA A 90 15.43 23.46 -2.79
C ALA A 90 16.31 24.53 -2.09
N GLU A 91 15.70 25.29 -1.16
CA GLU A 91 16.41 26.06 -0.14
C GLU A 91 15.78 25.80 1.25
N SER A 92 16.63 25.92 2.26
CA SER A 92 16.62 25.25 3.57
C SER A 92 15.64 25.76 4.65
N ALA A 93 15.24 24.78 5.48
CA ALA A 93 15.08 24.73 6.94
C ALA A 93 14.63 25.95 7.76
N VAL A 94 13.60 25.72 8.61
CA VAL A 94 13.58 26.20 10.01
C VAL A 94 12.94 25.15 10.94
N SER A 95 13.56 24.99 12.11
CA SER A 95 13.20 24.09 13.21
C SER A 95 11.87 24.46 13.89
N ALA A 96 11.18 23.45 14.42
CA ALA A 96 10.22 23.63 15.51
C ALA A 96 10.22 22.39 16.44
N GLU A 97 10.67 22.59 17.67
CA GLU A 97 10.34 21.75 18.82
C GLU A 97 8.87 21.97 19.23
N SER A 98 8.16 20.92 19.66
CA SER A 98 7.15 20.99 20.75
C SER A 98 6.45 19.65 21.02
N ALA A 99 6.60 19.21 22.28
CA ALA A 99 5.60 18.64 23.20
C ALA A 99 4.46 17.72 22.71
N GLY A 100 4.47 16.49 23.24
CA GLY A 100 3.56 16.13 24.34
C GLY A 100 2.06 15.97 24.07
N GLY A 101 1.69 15.01 23.24
CA GLY A 101 0.35 14.41 23.17
C GLY A 101 0.45 12.98 22.58
N PRO A 102 -0.56 12.10 22.70
CA PRO A 102 -0.53 10.80 22.03
C PRO A 102 -0.44 11.03 20.51
N ARG A 103 0.76 10.88 19.97
CA ARG A 103 1.11 11.15 18.58
C ARG A 103 0.34 10.16 17.69
N ALA A 104 -0.53 10.65 16.82
CA ALA A 104 -1.03 9.87 15.69
C ALA A 104 0.19 9.22 15.00
N PRO A 105 0.11 7.97 14.49
CA PRO A 105 1.27 7.32 13.87
C PRO A 105 1.91 8.26 12.85
N GLY A 106 3.06 8.80 13.25
CA GLY A 106 3.81 9.84 12.54
C GLY A 106 5.07 9.23 11.94
N ALA A 107 6.07 10.07 11.72
CA ALA A 107 7.35 9.66 11.15
C ALA A 107 7.94 8.41 11.84
N ASP A 108 7.88 8.32 13.17
CA ASP A 108 8.44 7.19 13.92
C ASP A 108 7.83 5.84 13.54
N ALA A 109 6.51 5.79 13.31
CA ALA A 109 5.82 4.56 12.95
C ALA A 109 6.12 4.14 11.50
N VAL A 110 6.22 5.10 10.58
CA VAL A 110 6.67 4.86 9.21
C VAL A 110 8.11 4.35 9.21
N THR A 111 9.01 5.04 9.92
CA THR A 111 10.42 4.66 10.06
C THR A 111 10.58 3.27 10.67
N ALA A 112 9.76 2.90 11.66
CA ALA A 112 9.77 1.56 12.23
C ALA A 112 9.43 0.49 11.18
N VAL A 113 8.41 0.71 10.34
CA VAL A 113 8.07 -0.20 9.23
C VAL A 113 9.21 -0.26 8.21
N LEU A 114 9.75 0.88 7.78
CA LEU A 114 10.85 0.90 6.81
C LEU A 114 12.05 0.06 7.31
N ARG A 115 12.43 0.21 8.58
CA ARG A 115 13.50 -0.60 9.20
C ARG A 115 13.16 -2.07 9.30
N GLU A 116 11.93 -2.43 9.69
CA GLU A 116 11.47 -3.83 9.76
C GLU A 116 11.59 -4.55 8.40
N TYR A 117 11.40 -3.80 7.31
CA TYR A 117 11.48 -4.32 5.95
C TYR A 117 12.86 -4.15 5.30
N GLY A 118 13.86 -3.66 6.03
CA GLY A 118 15.26 -3.70 5.64
C GLY A 118 15.82 -2.41 5.06
N GLU A 119 15.07 -1.30 5.11
CA GLU A 119 15.62 0.02 4.79
C GLU A 119 16.66 0.41 5.85
N ARG A 120 17.82 0.89 5.39
CA ARG A 120 19.00 1.17 6.22
C ARG A 120 19.46 2.61 6.05
N GLY A 121 20.26 3.06 7.01
CA GLY A 121 20.81 4.42 7.05
C GLY A 121 19.92 5.41 7.79
N PRO A 122 20.26 6.70 7.73
CA PRO A 122 19.38 7.77 8.19
C PRO A 122 18.08 7.75 7.37
N LEU A 123 16.95 7.64 8.07
CA LEU A 123 15.61 7.67 7.49
C LEU A 123 14.96 8.96 7.97
N ASP A 124 15.29 10.07 7.32
CA ASP A 124 14.82 11.40 7.67
C ASP A 124 13.38 11.61 7.15
N VAL A 125 12.45 10.81 7.67
CA VAL A 125 11.02 10.90 7.32
C VAL A 125 10.44 12.13 8.03
N THR A 126 10.04 13.13 7.25
CA THR A 126 9.43 14.36 7.77
C THR A 126 7.92 14.21 7.97
N ALA A 127 7.29 15.21 8.62
CA ALA A 127 5.83 15.26 8.72
C ALA A 127 5.16 15.43 7.34
N GLN A 128 5.81 16.16 6.42
CA GLN A 128 5.33 16.35 5.06
C GLN A 128 5.38 15.03 4.28
N ASP A 129 6.47 14.27 4.41
CA ASP A 129 6.57 12.93 3.81
C ASP A 129 5.43 12.02 4.27
N VAL A 130 5.11 12.03 5.56
CA VAL A 130 3.99 11.24 6.10
C VAL A 130 2.66 11.69 5.49
N ALA A 131 2.43 12.99 5.32
CA ALA A 131 1.21 13.51 4.69
C ALA A 131 1.08 13.03 3.24
N ASP A 132 2.16 13.10 2.46
CA ASP A 132 2.18 12.68 1.06
C ASP A 132 2.05 11.15 0.93
N MET A 133 2.73 10.40 1.80
CA MET A 133 2.59 8.95 1.89
C MET A 133 1.18 8.52 2.29
N ARG A 134 0.43 9.30 3.09
CA ARG A 134 -0.99 9.01 3.39
C ARG A 134 -1.87 9.09 2.14
N ALA A 135 -1.64 10.07 1.26
CA ALA A 135 -2.34 10.17 0.00
C ALA A 135 -2.07 8.93 -0.90
N VAL A 136 -0.81 8.49 -0.94
CA VAL A 136 -0.42 7.25 -1.64
C VAL A 136 -1.06 6.01 -0.99
N ALA A 137 -1.08 5.92 0.34
CA ALA A 137 -1.67 4.81 1.07
C ALA A 137 -3.16 4.66 0.79
N ALA A 138 -3.91 5.76 0.68
CA ALA A 138 -5.33 5.75 0.33
C ALA A 138 -5.55 5.12 -1.07
N ARG A 139 -4.75 5.53 -2.06
CA ARG A 139 -4.80 4.97 -3.43
C ARG A 139 -4.41 3.49 -3.48
N LEU A 140 -3.34 3.10 -2.77
CA LEU A 140 -2.92 1.70 -2.69
C LEU A 140 -3.97 0.84 -1.96
N ARG A 141 -4.66 1.37 -0.95
CA ARG A 141 -5.75 0.67 -0.26
C ARG A 141 -6.87 0.29 -1.22
N GLU A 142 -7.16 1.10 -2.24
CA GLU A 142 -8.12 0.75 -3.27
C GLU A 142 -7.66 -0.48 -4.06
N VAL A 143 -6.37 -0.63 -4.37
CA VAL A 143 -5.87 -1.87 -5.01
C VAL A 143 -6.14 -3.09 -4.13
N PHE A 144 -5.91 -3.00 -2.81
CA PHE A 144 -6.24 -4.07 -1.86
C PHE A 144 -7.74 -4.32 -1.71
N ALA A 145 -8.58 -3.33 -2.01
CA ALA A 145 -10.03 -3.43 -1.95
C ALA A 145 -10.65 -3.93 -3.27
N ALA A 146 -9.85 -4.23 -4.29
CA ALA A 146 -10.36 -4.73 -5.56
C ALA A 146 -11.04 -6.11 -5.38
N PRO A 147 -12.26 -6.31 -5.92
CA PRO A 147 -12.99 -7.57 -5.79
C PRO A 147 -12.41 -8.70 -6.65
N ASP A 148 -11.71 -8.35 -7.73
CA ASP A 148 -11.19 -9.28 -8.74
C ASP A 148 -9.87 -8.77 -9.36
N ALA A 149 -9.24 -9.65 -10.16
CA ALA A 149 -7.95 -9.38 -10.78
C ALA A 149 -8.02 -8.23 -11.78
N ASP A 150 -9.09 -8.13 -12.56
CA ASP A 150 -9.25 -7.10 -13.59
C ASP A 150 -9.37 -5.70 -12.96
N THR A 151 -10.15 -5.57 -11.90
CA THR A 151 -10.27 -4.32 -11.14
C THR A 151 -8.93 -3.95 -10.49
N ALA A 152 -8.21 -4.92 -9.92
CA ALA A 152 -6.89 -4.68 -9.34
C ALA A 152 -5.88 -4.22 -10.40
N ALA A 153 -5.89 -4.86 -11.58
CA ALA A 153 -5.02 -4.51 -12.70
C ALA A 153 -5.33 -3.11 -13.25
N ALA A 154 -6.60 -2.77 -13.42
CA ALA A 154 -7.02 -1.44 -13.85
C ALA A 154 -6.54 -0.34 -12.88
N ARG A 155 -6.69 -0.57 -11.57
CA ARG A 155 -6.19 0.35 -10.53
C ARG A 155 -4.67 0.47 -10.56
N LEU A 156 -3.95 -0.64 -10.61
CA LEU A 156 -2.48 -0.64 -10.69
C LEU A 156 -1.97 0.06 -11.95
N ASN A 157 -2.55 -0.21 -13.11
CA ASN A 157 -2.17 0.44 -14.37
C ASN A 157 -2.35 1.94 -14.30
N ARG A 158 -3.43 2.43 -13.67
CA ARG A 158 -3.63 3.86 -13.44
C ARG A 158 -2.53 4.45 -12.54
N LEU A 159 -2.22 3.79 -11.42
CA LEU A 159 -1.17 4.26 -10.51
C LEU A 159 0.21 4.28 -11.17
N LEU A 160 0.54 3.25 -11.93
CA LEU A 160 1.78 3.15 -12.70
C LEU A 160 1.87 4.25 -13.77
N ALA A 161 0.77 4.56 -14.45
CA ALA A 161 0.77 5.60 -15.47
C ALA A 161 0.87 7.03 -14.89
N GLU A 162 0.24 7.28 -13.73
CA GLU A 162 0.15 8.61 -13.14
C GLU A 162 1.33 8.97 -12.22
N GLY A 163 1.98 7.99 -11.60
CA GLY A 163 2.90 8.24 -10.50
C GLY A 163 4.18 7.42 -10.52
N CYS A 164 4.54 6.83 -11.66
CA CYS A 164 5.82 6.14 -11.85
C CYS A 164 6.55 6.68 -13.08
N GLY A 165 7.87 6.76 -12.98
CA GLY A 165 8.78 7.07 -14.06
C GLY A 165 9.16 5.85 -14.92
N PRO A 166 10.12 6.01 -15.85
CA PRO A 166 10.62 4.92 -16.68
C PRO A 166 11.33 3.85 -15.83
N VAL A 167 11.30 2.60 -16.32
CA VAL A 167 12.07 1.50 -15.73
C VAL A 167 13.56 1.84 -15.75
N ARG A 168 14.20 1.77 -14.59
CA ARG A 168 15.65 1.93 -14.43
C ARG A 168 16.26 0.77 -13.65
N LEU A 169 17.50 0.44 -13.96
CA LEU A 169 18.32 -0.48 -13.17
C LEU A 169 19.31 0.33 -12.34
N THR A 170 19.41 0.03 -11.05
CA THR A 170 20.41 0.61 -10.15
C THR A 170 21.09 -0.48 -9.31
N ALA A 171 22.31 -0.19 -8.88
CA ALA A 171 23.07 -0.96 -7.91
C ALA A 171 23.46 -0.11 -6.70
N HIS A 172 22.92 1.12 -6.58
CA HIS A 172 23.26 2.11 -5.55
C HIS A 172 24.78 2.28 -5.38
N GLY A 173 25.48 2.60 -6.48
CA GLY A 173 26.94 2.76 -6.48
C GLY A 173 27.73 1.49 -6.13
N GLY A 174 27.11 0.31 -6.25
CA GLY A 174 27.71 -0.98 -5.89
C GLY A 174 27.42 -1.45 -4.46
N GLY A 175 26.63 -0.69 -3.68
CA GLY A 175 26.21 -1.09 -2.34
C GLY A 175 25.18 -2.23 -2.31
N THR A 176 24.58 -2.55 -3.45
CA THR A 176 23.54 -3.58 -3.60
C THR A 176 23.60 -4.24 -4.97
N PRO A 177 23.13 -5.50 -5.14
CA PRO A 177 22.95 -6.11 -6.45
C PRO A 177 22.00 -5.31 -7.35
N TRP A 178 22.15 -5.45 -8.66
CA TRP A 178 21.27 -4.80 -9.64
C TRP A 178 19.79 -5.12 -9.41
N HIS A 179 18.96 -4.09 -9.38
CA HIS A 179 17.50 -4.22 -9.23
C HIS A 179 16.75 -3.09 -9.93
N ILE A 180 15.45 -3.31 -10.14
CA ILE A 180 14.58 -2.41 -10.91
C ILE A 180 13.97 -1.35 -9.99
N HIS A 181 13.97 -0.11 -10.46
CA HIS A 181 13.19 1.00 -9.92
C HIS A 181 12.24 1.59 -10.96
N LEU A 182 11.20 2.25 -10.44
CA LEU A 182 10.23 3.03 -11.20
C LEU A 182 10.12 4.48 -10.68
N ASP A 183 10.83 4.83 -9.62
CA ASP A 183 10.96 6.19 -9.10
C ASP A 183 12.07 6.94 -9.87
N GLY A 184 12.06 8.27 -9.79
CA GLY A 184 12.89 9.15 -10.60
C GLY A 184 14.40 8.96 -10.41
N ASP A 185 14.84 8.75 -9.17
CA ASP A 185 16.24 8.50 -8.80
C ASP A 185 16.38 7.87 -7.41
N ASP A 186 17.62 7.57 -6.99
CA ASP A 186 17.92 6.90 -5.72
C ASP A 186 17.63 7.77 -4.47
N SER A 187 17.29 9.04 -4.67
CA SER A 187 16.90 10.04 -3.67
C SER A 187 15.46 10.55 -3.86
N ALA A 188 14.63 9.82 -4.62
CA ALA A 188 13.25 10.17 -4.86
C ALA A 188 12.47 10.39 -3.54
N PRO A 189 11.49 11.31 -3.50
CA PRO A 189 10.67 11.54 -2.32
C PRO A 189 10.00 10.27 -1.81
N TRP A 190 9.80 10.16 -0.48
CA TRP A 190 9.26 8.96 0.15
C TRP A 190 7.92 8.50 -0.43
N ALA A 191 7.03 9.44 -0.77
CA ALA A 191 5.74 9.13 -1.37
C ALA A 191 5.88 8.51 -2.78
N GLU A 192 6.81 9.02 -3.58
CA GLU A 192 7.08 8.52 -4.93
C GLU A 192 7.68 7.11 -4.86
N TRP A 193 8.75 6.91 -4.08
CA TRP A 193 9.35 5.60 -3.84
C TRP A 193 8.34 4.59 -3.30
N PHE A 194 7.50 5.01 -2.35
CA PHE A 194 6.48 4.15 -1.75
C PHE A 194 5.46 3.72 -2.80
N LEU A 195 4.95 4.64 -3.63
CA LEU A 195 4.02 4.32 -4.70
C LEU A 195 4.66 3.38 -5.73
N ALA A 196 5.84 3.74 -6.23
CA ALA A 196 6.57 3.03 -7.28
C ALA A 196 6.92 1.59 -6.88
N SER A 197 7.58 1.44 -5.72
CA SER A 197 7.97 0.11 -5.22
C SER A 197 6.75 -0.77 -4.88
N SER A 198 5.68 -0.17 -4.34
CA SER A 198 4.44 -0.90 -4.05
C SER A 198 3.75 -1.37 -5.33
N CYS A 199 3.61 -0.49 -6.33
CA CYS A 199 2.96 -0.85 -7.60
C CYS A 199 3.72 -1.95 -8.32
N MET A 200 5.06 -1.87 -8.37
CA MET A 200 5.89 -2.93 -8.95
C MET A 200 5.64 -4.27 -8.26
N ALA A 201 5.74 -4.32 -6.92
CA ALA A 201 5.57 -5.56 -6.17
C ALA A 201 4.16 -6.15 -6.33
N LEU A 202 3.12 -5.32 -6.23
CA LEU A 202 1.73 -5.75 -6.34
C LEU A 202 1.38 -6.20 -7.78
N ALA A 203 1.91 -5.53 -8.80
CA ALA A 203 1.73 -5.92 -10.20
C ALA A 203 2.37 -7.29 -10.49
N VAL A 204 3.59 -7.53 -9.99
CA VAL A 204 4.23 -8.85 -10.14
C VAL A 204 3.43 -9.93 -9.42
N LEU A 205 2.92 -9.69 -8.20
CA LEU A 205 2.06 -10.66 -7.52
C LEU A 205 0.75 -10.94 -8.26
N LEU A 206 0.14 -9.91 -8.84
CA LEU A 206 -1.08 -10.06 -9.64
C LEU A 206 -0.79 -10.90 -10.89
N TRP A 207 0.28 -10.58 -11.62
CA TRP A 207 0.67 -11.32 -12.82
C TRP A 207 1.05 -12.77 -12.52
N ASP A 208 1.83 -13.01 -11.47
CA ASP A 208 2.25 -14.37 -11.11
C ASP A 208 1.05 -15.25 -10.69
N ARG A 209 0.07 -14.67 -9.99
CA ARG A 209 -0.99 -15.43 -9.33
C ARG A 209 -2.37 -15.32 -9.98
N GLN A 210 -2.52 -14.44 -10.96
CA GLN A 210 -3.77 -14.18 -11.68
C GLN A 210 -4.97 -13.91 -10.75
N ARG A 211 -4.73 -13.16 -9.67
CA ARG A 211 -5.72 -12.83 -8.64
C ARG A 211 -5.36 -11.51 -7.94
N PRO A 212 -6.28 -10.87 -7.18
CA PRO A 212 -5.95 -9.71 -6.38
C PRO A 212 -4.69 -9.93 -5.52
N PRO A 213 -3.73 -8.98 -5.50
CA PRO A 213 -2.47 -9.16 -4.79
C PRO A 213 -2.65 -9.15 -3.26
N GLY A 214 -3.82 -8.74 -2.77
CA GLY A 214 -4.17 -8.69 -1.37
C GLY A 214 -5.67 -8.57 -1.14
N GLY A 215 -6.06 -8.17 0.06
CA GLY A 215 -7.46 -7.99 0.45
C GLY A 215 -7.62 -7.11 1.68
N LEU A 216 -8.85 -6.66 1.93
CA LEU A 216 -9.28 -6.08 3.21
C LEU A 216 -9.69 -7.19 4.18
N CYS A 217 -9.40 -7.02 5.47
CA CYS A 217 -9.84 -7.97 6.49
C CYS A 217 -11.37 -8.03 6.56
N ALA A 218 -11.95 -9.22 6.42
CA ALA A 218 -13.40 -9.40 6.47
C ALA A 218 -14.01 -9.31 7.90
N SER A 219 -13.22 -8.99 8.93
CA SER A 219 -13.75 -8.80 10.28
C SER A 219 -14.30 -7.38 10.41
N PRO A 220 -15.55 -7.17 10.87
CA PRO A 220 -16.17 -5.84 10.97
C PRO A 220 -15.46 -4.87 11.93
N ARG A 221 -14.49 -5.35 12.71
CA ARG A 221 -13.71 -4.59 13.69
C ARG A 221 -12.23 -4.50 13.29
N CYS A 222 -11.93 -4.55 12.00
CA CYS A 222 -10.55 -4.58 11.52
C CYS A 222 -10.45 -4.05 10.08
N ASP A 223 -9.78 -2.91 9.93
CA ASP A 223 -9.61 -2.26 8.63
C ASP A 223 -8.27 -2.61 7.96
N THR A 224 -7.56 -3.60 8.49
CA THR A 224 -6.21 -3.99 8.03
C THR A 224 -6.25 -4.58 6.61
N VAL A 225 -5.38 -4.08 5.73
CA VAL A 225 -5.07 -4.71 4.45
C VAL A 225 -4.03 -5.82 4.65
N TYR A 226 -4.10 -6.87 3.83
CA TYR A 226 -3.11 -7.93 3.82
C TYR A 226 -2.74 -8.34 2.39
N VAL A 227 -1.53 -8.84 2.21
CA VAL A 227 -1.09 -9.48 0.97
C VAL A 227 -1.59 -10.93 0.94
N THR A 228 -2.04 -11.41 -0.21
CA THR A 228 -2.45 -12.81 -0.35
C THR A 228 -1.24 -13.73 -0.15
N GLY A 229 -1.45 -14.89 0.48
CA GLY A 229 -0.41 -15.91 0.65
C GLY A 229 -0.10 -16.66 -0.65
N GLY A 230 0.57 -17.82 -0.57
CA GLY A 230 0.83 -18.69 -1.72
C GLY A 230 -0.42 -19.31 -2.36
N SER A 231 -0.27 -20.42 -3.08
CA SER A 231 -1.31 -21.08 -3.90
C SER A 231 -2.57 -21.58 -3.17
N GLY A 232 -2.64 -21.45 -1.85
CA GLY A 232 -3.82 -21.81 -1.07
C GLY A 232 -5.06 -20.97 -1.36
N ALA A 233 -6.19 -21.41 -0.79
CA ALA A 233 -7.48 -20.73 -0.88
C ALA A 233 -7.39 -19.27 -0.46
N ALA A 234 -8.26 -18.44 -1.05
CA ALA A 234 -8.34 -17.02 -0.75
C ALA A 234 -8.51 -16.81 0.76
N ARG A 235 -7.50 -16.17 1.36
CA ARG A 235 -7.53 -15.74 2.75
C ARG A 235 -8.64 -14.70 2.90
N ARG A 236 -9.44 -14.78 3.97
CA ARG A 236 -10.49 -13.78 4.28
C ARG A 236 -10.11 -12.79 5.38
N TYR A 237 -9.18 -13.16 6.26
CA TYR A 237 -8.85 -12.38 7.47
C TYR A 237 -7.36 -12.09 7.54
N CYS A 238 -6.99 -10.87 7.93
CA CYS A 238 -5.59 -10.40 8.00
C CYS A 238 -4.69 -11.14 8.99
N SER A 239 -5.25 -11.96 9.90
CA SER A 239 -4.50 -12.76 10.89
C SER A 239 -5.30 -13.98 11.38
N PRO A 240 -4.63 -15.01 11.93
CA PRO A 240 -5.30 -16.10 12.65
C PRO A 240 -6.15 -15.59 13.82
N ARG A 241 -5.72 -14.51 14.49
CA ARG A 241 -6.48 -13.87 15.57
C ARG A 241 -7.83 -13.36 15.08
N CYS A 242 -7.87 -12.62 13.96
CA CYS A 242 -9.14 -12.16 13.36
C CYS A 242 -10.01 -13.34 12.92
N ALA A 243 -9.42 -14.38 12.32
CA ALA A 243 -10.15 -15.58 11.92
C ALA A 243 -10.80 -16.31 13.11
N THR A 244 -10.05 -16.52 14.19
CA THR A 244 -10.57 -17.15 15.42
C THR A 244 -11.64 -16.30 16.08
N ARG A 245 -11.45 -14.97 16.15
CA ARG A 245 -12.45 -14.03 16.69
C ARG A 245 -13.79 -14.18 15.98
N GLU A 246 -13.81 -14.14 14.65
CA GLU A 246 -15.05 -14.24 13.87
C GLU A 246 -15.68 -15.64 13.93
N ARG A 247 -14.86 -16.69 14.01
CA ARG A 247 -15.35 -18.07 14.22
C ARG A 247 -16.08 -18.19 15.55
N VAL A 248 -15.49 -17.70 16.64
CA VAL A 248 -16.10 -17.72 17.98
C VAL A 248 -17.36 -16.87 18.03
N ALA A 249 -17.35 -15.67 17.44
CA ALA A 249 -18.52 -14.80 17.39
C ALA A 249 -19.69 -15.46 16.64
N SER A 250 -19.42 -16.12 15.51
CA SER A 250 -20.43 -16.85 14.73
C SER A 250 -21.01 -18.03 15.50
N HIS A 251 -20.18 -18.80 16.21
CA HIS A 251 -20.64 -19.90 17.05
C HIS A 251 -21.55 -19.42 18.20
N ARG A 252 -21.21 -18.29 18.83
CA ARG A 252 -22.05 -17.68 19.89
C ARG A 252 -23.40 -17.21 19.36
N ARG A 253 -23.45 -16.57 18.18
CA ARG A 253 -24.71 -16.15 17.53
C ARG A 253 -25.61 -17.36 17.23
N ALA A 254 -25.04 -18.43 16.68
CA ALA A 254 -25.79 -19.65 16.39
C ALA A 254 -26.37 -20.29 17.68
N LYS A 255 -25.57 -20.38 18.74
CA LYS A 255 -26.04 -20.91 20.03
C LYS A 255 -27.12 -20.04 20.67
N GLY A 256 -26.98 -18.71 20.61
CA GLY A 256 -27.99 -17.76 21.08
C GLY A 256 -29.30 -17.89 20.33
N SER A 257 -29.25 -17.93 18.99
CA SER A 257 -30.45 -18.08 18.15
C SER A 257 -31.21 -19.39 18.41
N ARG A 258 -30.48 -20.49 18.70
CA ARG A 258 -31.09 -21.79 19.03
C ARG A 258 -31.70 -21.83 20.44
N ALA A 259 -31.22 -21.01 21.36
CA ALA A 259 -31.77 -20.89 22.71
C ALA A 259 -33.00 -19.99 22.78
N THR A 260 -33.14 -19.02 21.86
CA THR A 260 -34.35 -18.17 21.72
C THR A 260 -35.46 -18.81 20.89
N ALA A 261 -35.18 -19.89 20.16
CA ALA A 261 -36.13 -20.55 19.26
C ALA A 261 -36.78 -21.82 19.85
N GLY A 262 -36.48 -22.16 21.10
CA GLY A 262 -37.07 -23.28 21.84
C GLY A 262 -37.61 -22.80 23.18
#